data_AF-A0A2H9PNU0-F1
#
_entry.id   AF-A0A2H9PNU0-F1
#
_cell.length_a   1.000
_cell.length_b   1.000
_cell.length_c   1.000
_cell.angle_alpha   90.00
_cell.angle_beta   90.00
_cell.angle_gamma   90.00
#
_symmetry.space_group_name_H-M   'P 1'
#
loop_
_entity.id
_entity.type
_entity.pdbx_description
1 polymer ?
#
loop_
_entity_poly.entity_id
_entity_poly.type
_entity_poly.pdbx_seq_one_letter_code
_entity_poly.pdbx_strand_id
1 'polypeptide(L)' 'MDEQEVRPNKLRRFLKETTRVLRITKRPNREEYKSLLKVTGLGICIIGALGFVIFLIAQLFF' A
#
# COMPACT_ATOMS: atom_id res chain seq x y z
N MET A 1 -21.41 35.65 -27.94
CA MET A 1 -20.28 34.94 -28.57
C MET A 1 -19.54 34.22 -27.46
N ASP A 2 -19.55 32.90 -27.54
CA ASP A 2 -18.81 31.89 -26.76
C ASP A 2 -18.97 31.88 -25.25
N GLU A 3 -20.19 31.50 -24.86
CA GLU A 3 -20.50 30.82 -23.60
C GLU A 3 -19.96 29.38 -23.67
N GLN A 4 -18.64 29.20 -23.52
CA GLN A 4 -18.08 27.88 -23.22
C GLN A 4 -18.16 27.64 -21.71
N GLU A 5 -19.34 27.22 -21.28
CA GLU A 5 -19.55 26.49 -20.03
C GLU A 5 -18.73 25.18 -20.12
N VAL A 6 -17.44 25.26 -19.80
CA VAL A 6 -16.58 24.09 -19.67
C VAL A 6 -17.14 23.28 -18.52
N ARG A 7 -18.03 22.32 -18.82
CA ARG A 7 -18.39 21.23 -17.89
C ARG A 7 -17.06 20.67 -17.41
N PRO A 8 -16.61 20.92 -16.16
CA PRO A 8 -15.36 20.35 -15.74
C PRO A 8 -15.61 18.86 -15.71
N ASN A 9 -15.06 18.12 -16.68
CA ASN A 9 -15.08 16.66 -16.73
C ASN A 9 -14.89 16.18 -15.30
N LYS A 10 -15.87 15.47 -14.72
CA LYS A 10 -15.92 15.19 -13.27
C LYS A 10 -14.56 14.71 -12.74
N LEU A 11 -13.82 13.98 -13.57
CA LEU A 11 -12.42 13.57 -13.41
C LEU A 11 -11.44 14.67 -12.98
N ARG A 12 -11.48 15.87 -13.57
CA ARG A 12 -10.59 16.99 -13.17
C ARG A 12 -10.88 17.46 -11.75
N ARG A 13 -12.15 17.46 -11.34
CA ARG A 13 -12.55 17.82 -9.97
C ARG A 13 -12.13 16.72 -8.98
N PHE A 14 -12.36 15.45 -9.32
CA PHE A 14 -11.91 14.30 -8.53
C PHE A 14 -10.39 14.28 -8.36
N LEU A 15 -9.61 14.45 -9.44
CA LEU A 15 -8.14 14.51 -9.36
C LEU A 15 -7.66 15.64 -8.44
N LYS A 16 -8.31 16.81 -8.50
CA LYS A 16 -7.98 17.97 -7.66
C LYS A 16 -8.30 17.70 -6.18
N GLU A 17 -9.42 17.04 -5.90
CA GLU A 17 -9.81 16.63 -4.54
C GLU A 17 -8.90 15.52 -3.98
N THR A 18 -8.61 14.47 -4.76
CA THR A 18 -7.67 13.40 -4.39
C THR A 18 -6.27 13.94 -4.10
N THR A 19 -5.78 14.90 -4.90
CA THR A 19 -4.49 15.56 -4.65
C THR A 19 -4.48 16.32 -3.32
N ARG A 20 -5.60 16.96 -2.94
CA ARG A 20 -5.72 17.65 -1.64
C ARG A 20 -5.67 16.66 -0.47
N VAL A 21 -6.31 15.50 -0.63
CA VAL A 21 -6.30 14.43 0.38
C VAL A 21 -4.90 13.83 0.54
N LEU A 22 -4.21 13.48 -0.56
CA LEU A 22 -2.83 12.99 -0.51
C LEU A 22 -1.86 13.99 0.14
N ARG A 23 -2.13 15.29 0.00
CA ARG A 23 -1.30 16.33 0.65
C ARG A 23 -1.59 16.47 2.14
N ILE A 24 -2.77 16.07 2.60
CA ILE A 24 -3.18 16.05 4.01
C ILE A 24 -2.67 14.80 4.74
N THR A 25 -2.48 13.69 4.03
CA THR A 25 -1.90 12.49 4.64
C THR A 25 -0.45 12.75 5.07
N LYS A 26 -0.15 12.46 6.33
CA LYS A 26 1.19 12.59 6.90
C LYS A 26 2.12 11.59 6.22
N ARG A 27 3.17 12.08 5.55
CA ARG A 27 4.23 11.22 5.01
C ARG A 27 4.90 10.50 6.20
N PRO A 28 5.00 9.17 6.20
CA PRO A 28 5.56 8.43 7.32
C PRO A 28 7.01 8.86 7.56
N ASN A 29 7.38 9.03 8.83
CA ASN A 29 8.78 9.32 9.17
C ASN A 29 9.65 8.08 8.89
N ARG A 30 10.94 8.29 8.58
CA ARG A 30 11.88 7.19 8.30
C ARG A 30 11.99 6.20 9.46
N GLU A 31 11.80 6.65 10.69
CA GLU A 31 11.83 5.81 11.90
C GLU A 31 10.57 4.95 12.02
N GLU A 32 9.38 5.55 11.89
CA GLU A 32 8.10 4.84 11.89
C GLU A 32 8.08 3.75 10.80
N TYR A 33 8.55 4.09 9.60
CA TYR A 33 8.65 3.16 8.48
C TYR A 33 9.57 1.98 8.79
N LYS A 34 10.75 2.23 9.39
CA LYS A 34 11.68 1.17 9.78
C LYS A 34 11.09 0.27 10.86
N SER A 35 10.38 0.84 11.84
CA SER A 35 9.72 0.05 12.88
C SER A 35 8.62 -0.84 12.30
N LEU A 36 7.80 -0.28 11.39
CA LEU A 36 6.75 -1.03 10.71
C LEU A 36 7.34 -2.18 9.89
N LEU A 37 8.38 -1.90 9.11
CA LEU A 37 9.11 -2.89 8.30
C LEU A 37 9.71 -4.01 9.14
N LYS A 38 10.28 -3.69 10.31
CA LYS A 38 10.84 -4.72 11.21
C LYS A 38 9.75 -5.67 11.70
N VAL A 39 8.61 -5.13 12.11
CA VAL A 39 7.48 -5.92 12.63
C VAL A 39 6.85 -6.77 11.52
N THR A 40 6.57 -6.17 10.36
CA THR A 40 6.01 -6.92 9.22
C THR A 40 6.99 -7.94 8.66
N GLY A 41 8.27 -7.59 8.56
CA GLY A 41 9.33 -8.51 8.14
C GLY A 41 9.45 -9.71 9.07
N LEU A 42 9.38 -9.50 10.39
CA LEU A 42 9.39 -10.59 11.36
C LEU A 42 8.17 -11.51 11.19
N GLY A 43 6.97 -10.95 11.00
CA GLY A 43 5.76 -11.73 10.76
C GLY A 43 5.84 -12.58 9.49
N ILE A 44 6.33 -12.00 8.38
CA ILE A 44 6.51 -12.72 7.11
C ILE A 44 7.53 -13.84 7.26
N CYS A 45 8.64 -13.61 7.95
CA CYS A 45 9.65 -14.64 8.20
C CYS A 45 9.08 -15.82 9.00
N ILE A 46 8.29 -15.56 10.04
CA ILE A 46 7.69 -16.63 10.87
C ILE A 46 6.70 -17.45 10.04
N ILE A 47 5.78 -16.78 9.34
CA ILE A 47 4.76 -17.46 8.51
C ILE A 47 5.43 -18.22 7.37
N GLY A 48 6.42 -17.61 6.71
CA GLY A 48 7.19 -18.23 5.64
C GLY A 48 7.98 -19.44 6.11
N ALA A 49 8.62 -19.38 7.29
CA ALA A 49 9.32 -20.51 7.87
C ALA A 49 8.38 -21.66 8.24
N LEU A 50 7.21 -21.35 8.83
CA LEU A 50 6.20 -22.37 9.14
C LEU A 50 5.69 -23.06 7.88
N GLY A 51 5.34 -22.28 6.84
CA GLY A 51 4.92 -22.84 5.54
C GLY A 51 6.03 -23.66 4.87
N PHE A 52 7.27 -23.18 4.96
CA PHE A 52 8.43 -23.87 4.43
C PHE A 52 8.70 -25.21 5.12
N VAL A 53 8.59 -25.26 6.46
CA VAL A 53 8.73 -26.51 7.22
C VAL A 53 7.65 -27.52 6.84
N ILE A 54 6.40 -27.08 6.72
CA ILE A 54 5.30 -27.97 6.28
C ILE A 54 5.56 -28.50 4.86
N PHE A 55 6.01 -27.63 3.95
CA PHE A 55 6.36 -28.01 2.58
C PHE A 55 7.52 -29.02 2.53
N LEU A 56 8.58 -28.81 3.32
CA LEU A 56 9.71 -29.74 3.39
C LEU A 56 9.30 -31.12 3.91
N ILE A 57 8.44 -31.16 4.94
CA ILE A 57 7.91 -32.42 5.47
C ILE A 57 7.05 -33.10 4.41
N ALA A 58 6.16 -32.36 3.75
CA ALA A 58 5.33 -32.91 2.67
C ALA A 58 6.18 -33.50 1.53
N GLN A 59 7.25 -32.81 1.12
CA GLN A 59 8.15 -33.27 0.05
C GLN A 59 9.07 -34.43 0.46
N LEU A 60 9.34 -34.60 1.76
CA LEU A 60 10.16 -35.72 2.24
C LEU A 60 9.35 -37.00 2.40
N PHE A 61 8.07 -36.89 2.78
CA PHE A 61 7.18 -38.02 2.99
C PHE A 61 6.40 -38.45 1.74
N PHE A 62 6.26 -37.59 0.74
CA PHE A 62 5.58 -37.86 -0.53
C PHE A 62 6.57 -37.84 -1.69
#